data_AF-A0AA91BZU9-F1
#
_entry.id   AF-A0AA91BZU9-F1
#
_cell.length_a   1.000
_cell.length_b   1.000
_cell.length_c   1.000
_cell.angle_alpha   90.00
_cell.angle_beta   90.00
_cell.angle_gamma   90.00
#
_symmetry.space_group_name_H-M   'P 1'
#
loop_
_entity.id
_entity.type
_entity.pdbx_description
1 polymer ?
#
loop_
_entity_poly.entity_id
_entity_poly.type
_entity_poly.pdbx_seq_one_letter_code
_entity_poly.pdbx_strand_id
1 'polypeptide(L)'
;MGYSKAILSTAAAVSLALFASEGLAKGKPKGASATDPQQIAQLFSGKTSNWSRGSKFYWAPNGVMHGVGKNGDSIGIGKWYVTNKGKLCNETTWYWPENGQTKSELYNECWEFVTAPDGTIWERYLPEKSDWYKHKYEKQVKGDTQKRKFNKIKKDLGL
;
A
#
# COMPACT_ATOMS: atom_id res chain seq x y z
N MET A 1 57.67 53.15 -14.65
CA MET A 1 56.25 53.52 -14.50
C MET A 1 55.45 52.23 -14.63
N GLY A 2 55.00 51.57 -13.56
CA GLY A 2 53.75 51.84 -12.80
C GLY A 2 52.53 51.35 -13.63
N TYR A 3 51.55 50.54 -13.23
CA TYR A 3 50.94 50.07 -11.97
C TYR A 3 50.22 48.72 -12.27
N SER A 4 50.30 47.64 -11.47
CA SER A 4 49.42 47.20 -10.35
C SER A 4 47.91 46.94 -10.61
N LYS A 5 47.47 45.69 -10.31
CA LYS A 5 46.15 45.20 -9.77
C LYS A 5 44.94 45.13 -10.74
N ALA A 6 43.97 44.20 -10.68
CA ALA A 6 43.61 43.13 -9.75
C ALA A 6 42.64 42.08 -10.39
N ILE A 7 42.66 40.91 -9.75
CA ILE A 7 41.71 39.78 -9.58
C ILE A 7 40.23 40.04 -9.93
N LEU A 8 39.56 39.04 -10.54
CA LEU A 8 38.20 38.60 -10.14
C LEU A 8 37.89 37.20 -10.67
N SER A 9 37.88 36.24 -9.73
CA SER A 9 37.41 34.86 -9.89
C SER A 9 35.88 34.80 -9.89
N THR A 10 35.28 34.11 -10.85
CA THR A 10 33.84 33.75 -10.80
C THR A 10 33.72 32.23 -10.65
N ALA A 11 33.41 31.79 -9.43
CA ALA A 11 33.07 30.41 -9.12
C ALA A 11 31.63 30.12 -9.57
N ALA A 12 31.45 29.12 -10.43
CA ALA A 12 30.13 28.59 -10.79
C ALA A 12 29.64 27.65 -9.68
N ALA A 13 28.58 28.05 -8.96
CA ALA A 13 27.91 27.21 -7.98
C ALA A 13 27.10 26.12 -8.70
N VAL A 14 27.53 24.87 -8.59
CA VAL A 14 26.74 23.71 -9.02
C VAL A 14 25.78 23.34 -7.90
N SER A 15 24.49 23.61 -8.10
CA SER A 15 23.40 23.25 -7.19
C SER A 15 23.33 21.73 -7.01
N LEU A 16 23.63 21.26 -5.80
CA LEU A 16 23.37 19.89 -5.36
C LEU A 16 21.84 19.67 -5.32
N ALA A 17 21.33 18.94 -6.31
CA ALA A 17 19.98 18.40 -6.26
C ALA A 17 19.85 17.46 -5.06
N LEU A 18 19.05 17.86 -4.07
CA LEU A 18 18.63 17.01 -2.97
C LEU A 18 17.73 15.91 -3.53
N PHE A 19 18.30 14.73 -3.79
CA PHE A 19 17.52 13.52 -3.96
C PHE A 19 16.82 13.23 -2.63
N ALA A 20 15.50 13.43 -2.61
CA ALA A 20 14.65 12.99 -1.51
C ALA A 20 14.82 11.48 -1.33
N SER A 21 15.36 11.08 -0.19
CA SER A 21 15.50 9.68 0.19
C SER A 21 14.11 9.10 0.41
N GLU A 22 13.64 8.28 -0.53
CA GLU A 22 12.41 7.52 -0.35
C GLU A 22 12.60 6.50 0.78
N GLY A 23 12.00 6.79 1.94
CA GLY A 23 11.52 5.80 2.91
C GLY A 23 12.58 4.88 3.55
N LEU A 24 13.39 5.42 4.46
CA LEU A 24 14.01 4.57 5.47
C LEU A 24 12.90 3.94 6.33
N ALA A 25 12.88 2.62 6.40
CA ALA A 25 12.19 1.85 7.42
C ALA A 25 12.46 2.46 8.80
N LYS A 26 11.40 2.81 9.54
CA LYS A 26 11.50 3.44 10.85
C LYS A 26 10.70 2.64 11.87
N GLY A 27 11.16 2.64 13.12
CA GLY A 27 10.38 2.14 14.24
C GLY A 27 9.05 2.88 14.37
N LYS A 28 8.15 2.36 15.21
CA LYS A 28 6.86 3.00 15.47
C LYS A 28 7.07 4.47 15.84
N PRO A 29 6.37 5.43 15.21
CA PRO A 29 6.54 6.84 15.53
C PRO A 29 6.26 7.10 17.01
N LYS A 30 7.11 7.92 17.65
CA LYS A 30 6.97 8.26 19.07
C LYS A 30 5.64 8.97 19.31
N GLY A 31 4.92 8.54 20.35
CA GLY A 31 3.62 9.13 20.70
C GLY A 31 2.47 8.74 19.78
N ALA A 32 2.67 7.82 18.82
CA ALA A 32 1.59 7.40 17.94
C ALA A 32 0.56 6.50 18.63
N SER A 33 -0.71 6.84 18.48
CA SER A 33 -1.86 6.06 18.94
C SER A 33 -2.45 5.24 17.80
N ALA A 34 -3.31 4.26 18.12
CA ALA A 34 -4.06 3.56 17.08
C ALA A 34 -4.85 4.57 16.24
N THR A 35 -4.85 4.40 14.91
CA THR A 35 -5.66 5.23 14.01
C THR A 35 -7.14 4.91 14.22
N ASP A 36 -7.99 5.94 14.15
CA ASP A 36 -9.45 5.79 14.26
C ASP A 36 -9.94 4.75 13.22
N PRO A 37 -10.68 3.71 13.64
CA PRO A 37 -11.26 2.73 12.73
C PRO A 37 -12.07 3.34 11.58
N GLN A 38 -12.81 4.44 11.82
CA GLN A 38 -13.56 5.12 10.76
C GLN A 38 -12.64 5.76 9.74
N GLN A 39 -11.53 6.34 10.17
CA GLN A 39 -10.53 6.92 9.29
C GLN A 39 -9.90 5.82 8.40
N ILE A 40 -9.57 4.66 8.95
CA ILE A 40 -9.10 3.51 8.16
C ILE A 40 -10.17 3.08 7.16
N ALA A 41 -11.42 2.90 7.59
CA ALA A 41 -12.50 2.51 6.68
C ALA A 41 -12.67 3.52 5.53
N GLN A 42 -12.55 4.82 5.79
CA GLN A 42 -12.60 5.87 4.76
C GLN A 42 -11.42 5.82 3.79
N LEU A 43 -10.23 5.37 4.22
CA LEU A 43 -9.08 5.20 3.32
C LEU A 43 -9.35 4.11 2.29
N PHE A 44 -9.91 2.97 2.70
CA PHE A 44 -10.00 1.77 1.85
C PHE A 44 -11.35 1.59 1.17
N SER A 45 -12.46 1.89 1.85
CA SER A 45 -13.81 1.61 1.37
C SER A 45 -14.07 2.22 -0.01
N GLY A 46 -14.54 1.38 -0.94
CA GLY A 46 -14.83 1.74 -2.32
C GLY A 46 -13.58 2.00 -3.16
N LYS A 47 -12.39 1.56 -2.75
CA LYS A 47 -11.12 1.79 -3.46
C LYS A 47 -10.36 0.50 -3.73
N THR A 48 -9.49 0.55 -4.75
CA THR A 48 -8.47 -0.45 -5.02
C THR A 48 -7.15 -0.01 -4.40
N SER A 49 -6.54 -0.84 -3.55
CA SER A 49 -5.16 -0.69 -3.13
C SER A 49 -4.20 -1.27 -4.16
N ASN A 50 -3.21 -0.47 -4.56
CA ASN A 50 -2.05 -0.92 -5.35
C ASN A 50 -0.89 -1.24 -4.41
N TRP A 51 -0.72 -2.51 -4.05
CA TRP A 51 0.34 -2.93 -3.14
C TRP A 51 1.71 -2.95 -3.82
N SER A 52 2.77 -2.61 -3.08
CA SER A 52 4.14 -2.55 -3.65
C SER A 52 4.62 -3.88 -4.21
N ARG A 53 4.11 -5.02 -3.70
CA ARG A 53 4.42 -6.36 -4.21
C ARG A 53 3.67 -6.72 -5.49
N GLY A 54 2.80 -5.83 -5.99
CA GLY A 54 2.15 -5.90 -7.29
C GLY A 54 0.73 -6.47 -7.29
N SER A 55 0.27 -7.06 -6.19
CA SER A 55 -1.13 -7.46 -6.03
C SER A 55 -2.04 -6.24 -5.87
N LYS A 56 -3.30 -6.36 -6.30
CA LYS A 56 -4.28 -5.27 -6.26
C LYS A 56 -5.58 -5.72 -5.62
N PHE A 57 -5.97 -5.07 -4.53
CA PHE A 57 -7.14 -5.48 -3.75
C PHE A 57 -8.20 -4.39 -3.80
N TYR A 58 -9.41 -4.72 -4.23
CA TYR A 58 -10.58 -3.88 -4.14
C TYR A 58 -11.34 -4.16 -2.84
N TRP A 59 -11.60 -3.09 -2.08
CA TRP A 59 -12.28 -3.11 -0.80
C TRP A 59 -13.70 -2.56 -0.97
N ALA A 60 -14.66 -3.44 -1.25
CA ALA A 60 -16.03 -3.02 -1.49
C ALA A 60 -16.65 -2.44 -0.21
N PRO A 61 -17.51 -1.39 -0.30
CA PRO A 61 -18.10 -0.76 0.90
C PRO A 61 -18.95 -1.68 1.78
N ASN A 62 -19.44 -2.79 1.22
CA ASN A 62 -20.22 -3.81 1.91
C ASN A 62 -19.35 -4.88 2.62
N GLY A 63 -18.04 -4.68 2.71
CA GLY A 63 -17.13 -5.63 3.36
C GLY A 63 -16.61 -6.75 2.44
N VAL A 64 -17.00 -6.79 1.16
CA VAL A 64 -16.44 -7.77 0.20
C VAL A 64 -15.04 -7.33 -0.25
N MET A 65 -14.13 -8.30 -0.40
CA MET A 65 -12.78 -8.10 -0.92
C MET A 65 -12.59 -8.88 -2.22
N HIS A 66 -12.07 -8.20 -3.25
CA HIS A 66 -11.61 -8.82 -4.50
C HIS A 66 -10.11 -8.57 -4.68
N GLY A 67 -9.31 -9.62 -4.74
CA GLY A 67 -7.89 -9.56 -5.04
C GLY A 67 -7.60 -9.97 -6.48
N VAL A 68 -6.63 -9.32 -7.12
CA VAL A 68 -5.94 -9.86 -8.30
C VAL A 68 -4.45 -9.96 -7.95
N GLY A 69 -3.89 -11.15 -8.14
CA GLY A 69 -2.48 -11.42 -7.86
C GLY A 69 -1.56 -10.68 -8.82
N LYS A 70 -0.30 -10.50 -8.42
CA LYS A 70 0.73 -9.78 -9.19
C LYS A 70 0.79 -10.17 -10.66
N ASN A 71 0.79 -11.47 -10.95
CA ASN A 71 0.91 -12.00 -12.31
C ASN A 71 -0.42 -11.93 -13.07
N GLY A 72 -1.55 -11.78 -12.36
CA GLY A 72 -2.86 -11.66 -12.97
C GLY A 72 -3.47 -12.96 -13.46
N ASP A 73 -3.01 -14.07 -12.93
CA ASP A 73 -3.48 -15.44 -13.11
C ASP A 73 -4.30 -15.96 -11.91
N SER A 74 -4.21 -15.25 -10.79
CA SER A 74 -4.87 -15.60 -9.53
C SER A 74 -5.81 -14.50 -9.06
N ILE A 75 -6.86 -14.91 -8.36
CA ILE A 75 -7.83 -14.01 -7.72
C ILE A 75 -8.02 -14.37 -6.25
N GLY A 76 -8.26 -13.35 -5.43
CA GLY A 76 -8.68 -13.49 -4.05
C GLY A 76 -10.15 -13.14 -3.90
N ILE A 77 -10.93 -13.99 -3.24
CA ILE A 77 -12.34 -13.71 -2.92
C ILE A 77 -12.50 -13.80 -1.41
N GLY A 78 -13.00 -12.73 -0.80
CA GLY A 78 -13.04 -12.69 0.65
C GLY A 78 -13.87 -11.55 1.21
N LYS A 79 -13.62 -11.29 2.49
CA LYS A 79 -14.17 -10.16 3.22
C LYS A 79 -13.05 -9.35 3.86
N TRP A 80 -13.35 -8.09 4.14
CA TRP A 80 -12.47 -7.20 4.88
C TRP A 80 -13.23 -6.48 5.98
N TYR A 81 -12.48 -6.06 6.99
CA TYR A 81 -13.03 -5.32 8.12
C TYR A 81 -11.96 -4.48 8.80
N VAL A 82 -12.40 -3.48 9.54
CA VAL A 82 -11.55 -2.67 10.41
C VAL A 82 -11.83 -3.01 11.86
N THR A 83 -10.79 -3.31 12.62
CA THR A 83 -10.91 -3.58 14.06
C THR A 83 -10.88 -2.29 14.87
N ASN A 84 -11.42 -2.32 16.09
CA ASN A 84 -11.33 -1.22 17.07
C ASN A 84 -9.89 -0.89 17.52
N LYS A 85 -8.91 -1.73 17.20
CA LYS A 85 -7.49 -1.55 17.52
C LYS A 85 -6.68 -0.93 16.36
N GLY A 86 -7.35 -0.28 15.41
CA GLY A 86 -6.69 0.38 14.29
C GLY A 86 -6.07 -0.59 13.30
N LYS A 87 -6.75 -1.68 12.96
CA LYS A 87 -6.26 -2.68 11.98
C LYS A 87 -7.23 -2.87 10.83
N LEU A 88 -6.71 -2.92 9.61
CA LEU A 88 -7.42 -3.40 8.43
C LEU A 88 -7.09 -4.88 8.26
N CYS A 89 -8.08 -5.76 8.29
CA CYS A 89 -7.89 -7.20 8.12
C CYS A 89 -8.69 -7.73 6.94
N ASN A 90 -8.23 -8.82 6.35
CA ASN A 90 -9.00 -9.60 5.40
C ASN A 90 -8.92 -11.09 5.69
N GLU A 91 -10.00 -11.76 5.30
CA GLU A 91 -10.12 -13.21 5.26
C GLU A 91 -10.49 -13.57 3.82
N THR A 92 -9.53 -14.15 3.10
CA THR A 92 -9.60 -14.28 1.64
C THR A 92 -9.18 -15.66 1.20
N THR A 93 -9.95 -16.29 0.33
CA THR A 93 -9.49 -17.49 -0.38
C THR A 93 -8.88 -17.06 -1.70
N TRP A 94 -7.62 -17.40 -1.91
CA TRP A 94 -6.94 -17.23 -3.18
C TRP A 94 -7.18 -18.44 -4.06
N TYR A 95 -7.39 -18.20 -5.35
CA TYR A 95 -7.58 -19.22 -6.38
C TYR A 95 -6.60 -18.97 -7.52
N TRP A 96 -5.99 -20.03 -8.04
CA TRP A 96 -5.06 -19.99 -9.16
C TRP A 96 -5.12 -21.28 -9.98
N PRO A 97 -4.71 -21.25 -11.25
CA PRO A 97 -4.58 -22.45 -12.05
C PRO A 97 -3.25 -23.15 -11.74
N GLU A 98 -3.28 -24.46 -11.56
CA GLU A 98 -2.09 -25.29 -11.41
C GLU A 98 -2.36 -26.66 -12.03
N ASN A 99 -1.53 -27.09 -12.97
CA ASN A 99 -1.64 -28.40 -13.64
C ASN A 99 -3.05 -28.67 -14.21
N GLY A 100 -3.68 -27.66 -14.81
CA GLY A 100 -5.01 -27.76 -15.41
C GLY A 100 -6.17 -27.80 -14.39
N GLN A 101 -5.89 -27.60 -13.10
CA GLN A 101 -6.90 -27.56 -12.04
C GLN A 101 -6.92 -26.20 -11.35
N THR A 102 -8.07 -25.81 -10.84
CA THR A 102 -8.17 -24.67 -9.92
C THR A 102 -7.73 -25.11 -8.53
N LYS A 103 -6.67 -24.49 -8.01
CA LYS A 103 -6.22 -24.63 -6.63
C LYS A 103 -6.73 -23.46 -5.80
N SER A 104 -6.73 -23.64 -4.49
CA SER A 104 -7.08 -22.59 -3.56
C SER A 104 -6.37 -22.68 -2.23
N GLU A 105 -6.15 -21.53 -1.59
CA GLU A 105 -5.60 -21.42 -0.24
C GLU A 105 -6.29 -20.30 0.52
N LEU A 106 -6.58 -20.55 1.79
CA LEU A 106 -7.07 -19.52 2.70
C LEU A 106 -5.91 -18.64 3.15
N TYR A 107 -6.09 -17.33 3.02
CA TYR A 107 -5.13 -16.33 3.41
C TYR A 107 -5.79 -15.27 4.28
N ASN A 108 -5.25 -15.10 5.48
CA ASN A 108 -5.71 -14.09 6.42
C ASN A 108 -4.53 -13.18 6.74
N GLU A 109 -4.72 -11.88 6.56
CA GLU A 109 -3.70 -10.89 6.87
C GLU A 109 -4.32 -9.65 7.50
N CYS A 110 -3.49 -8.90 8.22
CA CYS A 110 -3.87 -7.62 8.78
C CYS A 110 -2.74 -6.60 8.60
N TRP A 111 -3.14 -5.37 8.35
CA TRP A 111 -2.31 -4.17 8.42
C TRP A 111 -2.68 -3.40 9.67
N GLU A 112 -1.68 -2.96 10.43
CA GLU A 112 -1.83 -2.13 11.61
C GLU A 112 -1.57 -0.67 11.26
N PHE A 113 -2.44 0.23 11.73
CA PHE A 113 -2.36 1.67 11.47
C PHE A 113 -2.25 2.45 12.78
N VAL A 114 -1.33 3.40 12.80
CA VAL A 114 -1.16 4.34 13.90
C VAL A 114 -1.07 5.77 13.37
N THR A 115 -1.61 6.71 14.13
CA THR A 115 -1.55 8.14 13.82
C THR A 115 -0.56 8.80 14.76
N ALA A 116 0.46 9.45 14.19
CA ALA A 116 1.43 10.23 14.94
C ALA A 116 0.83 11.56 15.42
N PRO A 117 1.44 12.25 16.41
CA PRO A 117 0.92 13.51 16.93
C PRO A 117 0.75 14.64 15.89
N ASP A 118 1.50 14.56 14.78
CA ASP A 118 1.40 15.49 13.64
C ASP A 118 0.24 15.15 12.68
N GLY A 119 -0.56 14.12 12.99
CA GLY A 119 -1.64 13.62 12.15
C GLY A 119 -1.19 12.66 11.04
N THR A 120 0.11 12.37 10.90
CA THR A 120 0.59 11.43 9.89
C THR A 120 0.15 10.01 10.23
N ILE A 121 -0.50 9.33 9.28
CA ILE A 121 -0.84 7.91 9.39
C ILE A 121 0.35 7.06 8.95
N TRP A 122 0.67 6.07 9.77
CA TRP A 122 1.68 5.05 9.53
C TRP A 122 1.03 3.68 9.52
N GLU A 123 1.56 2.78 8.69
CA GLU A 123 1.06 1.43 8.52
C GLU A 123 2.19 0.41 8.65
N ARG A 124 1.83 -0.79 9.12
CA ARG A 124 2.74 -1.95 9.22
C ARG A 124 2.02 -3.21 8.79
N TYR A 125 2.70 -4.03 8.00
CA TYR A 125 2.24 -5.37 7.66
C TYR A 125 2.51 -6.34 8.83
N LEU A 126 1.46 -6.92 9.40
CA LEU A 126 1.56 -7.74 10.61
C LEU A 126 2.12 -9.15 10.41
N PRO A 127 1.78 -9.90 9.33
CA PRO A 127 2.27 -11.26 9.14
C PRO A 127 3.80 -11.36 9.13
N GLU A 128 4.49 -10.36 8.57
CA GLU A 128 5.96 -10.31 8.53
C GLU A 128 6.57 -9.48 9.68
N LYS A 129 5.74 -8.93 10.60
CA LYS A 129 6.15 -7.97 11.64
C LYS A 129 7.09 -6.87 11.12
N SER A 130 6.77 -6.37 9.93
CA SER A 130 7.59 -5.40 9.17
C SER A 130 7.84 -4.08 9.92
N ASP A 131 8.67 -3.20 9.34
CA ASP A 131 8.85 -1.85 9.86
C ASP A 131 7.58 -1.00 9.70
N TRP A 132 7.58 0.18 10.32
CA TRP A 132 6.52 1.16 10.10
C TRP A 132 6.83 2.02 8.89
N TYR A 133 5.83 2.20 8.04
CA TYR A 133 5.91 3.01 6.84
C TYR A 133 4.86 4.10 6.89
N LYS A 134 5.17 5.29 6.37
CA LYS A 134 4.16 6.33 6.17
C LYS A 134 3.13 5.83 5.17
N HIS A 135 1.85 5.97 5.49
CA HIS A 135 0.77 5.57 4.59
C HIS A 135 0.84 6.39 3.30
N LYS A 136 0.77 5.68 2.17
CA LYS A 136 0.83 6.25 0.82
C LYS A 136 -0.58 6.33 0.24
N TYR A 137 -1.22 7.48 0.39
CA TYR A 137 -2.61 7.73 -0.03
C TYR A 137 -2.82 7.48 -1.53
N GLU A 138 -1.80 7.76 -2.36
CA GLU A 138 -1.80 7.56 -3.80
C GLU A 138 -1.97 6.09 -4.22
N LYS A 139 -1.75 5.14 -3.29
CA LYS A 139 -2.02 3.71 -3.54
C LYS A 139 -3.50 3.38 -3.52
N GLN A 140 -4.36 4.26 -3.02
CA GLN A 140 -5.79 4.03 -2.88
C GLN A 140 -6.56 4.69 -4.02
N VAL A 141 -6.89 3.90 -5.05
CA VAL A 141 -7.55 4.41 -6.26
C VAL A 141 -9.06 4.18 -6.17
N LYS A 142 -9.86 5.21 -6.42
CA LYS A 142 -11.33 5.13 -6.37
C LYS A 142 -11.88 4.07 -7.34
N GLY A 143 -12.79 3.24 -6.84
CA GLY A 143 -13.51 2.22 -7.61
C GLY A 143 -12.79 0.86 -7.67
N ASP A 144 -13.49 -0.12 -8.24
CA ASP A 144 -12.94 -1.44 -8.56
C ASP A 144 -12.22 -1.36 -9.91
N THR A 145 -10.93 -1.02 -9.85
CA THR A 145 -10.09 -0.89 -11.05
C THR A 145 -9.76 -2.25 -11.68
N GLN A 146 -9.99 -3.36 -10.94
CA GLN A 146 -9.63 -4.71 -11.37
C GLN A 146 -10.84 -5.55 -11.82
N LYS A 147 -12.07 -5.05 -11.67
CA LYS A 147 -13.33 -5.74 -11.97
C LYS A 147 -13.32 -6.60 -13.22
N ARG A 148 -12.89 -6.04 -14.37
CA ARG A 148 -12.85 -6.77 -15.65
C ARG A 148 -11.88 -7.94 -15.62
N LYS A 149 -10.67 -7.72 -15.07
CA LYS A 149 -9.63 -8.75 -14.98
C LYS A 149 -10.02 -9.84 -13.98
N PHE A 150 -10.52 -9.44 -12.81
CA PHE A 150 -11.07 -10.33 -11.80
C PHE A 150 -12.16 -11.24 -12.37
N ASN A 151 -13.18 -10.66 -13.02
CA ASN A 151 -14.29 -11.45 -13.60
C ASN A 151 -13.82 -12.40 -14.71
N LYS A 152 -12.83 -12.00 -15.50
CA LYS A 152 -12.24 -12.88 -16.52
C LYS A 152 -11.56 -14.08 -15.87
N ILE A 153 -10.64 -13.86 -14.92
CA ILE A 153 -9.92 -14.93 -14.24
C ILE A 153 -10.91 -15.83 -13.50
N LYS A 154 -11.90 -15.24 -12.81
CA LYS A 154 -12.96 -15.99 -12.11
C LYS A 154 -13.65 -16.97 -13.05
N LYS A 155 -14.06 -16.51 -14.24
CA LYS A 155 -14.66 -17.35 -15.27
C LYS A 155 -13.69 -18.43 -15.77
N ASP A 156 -12.44 -18.06 -16.05
CA ASP A 156 -11.42 -18.98 -16.55
C ASP A 156 -11.09 -20.09 -15.53
N LEU A 157 -11.26 -19.82 -14.23
CA LEU A 157 -11.12 -20.78 -13.12
C LEU A 157 -12.40 -21.59 -12.82
N GLY A 158 -13.52 -21.28 -13.47
CA GLY A 158 -14.81 -21.96 -13.25
C GLY A 158 -15.51 -21.59 -11.94
N LEU A 159 -15.31 -20.38 -11.42
CA LEU A 159 -15.86 -19.86 -10.16
C LEU A 159 -17.05 -18.90 -10.35
#